data_AF-A0A510PM11-F1
#
_entry.id   AF-A0A510PM11-F1
#
_cell.length_a   1.000
_cell.length_b   1.000
_cell.length_c   1.000
_cell.angle_alpha   90.00
_cell.angle_beta   90.00
_cell.angle_gamma   90.00
#
_symmetry.space_group_name_H-M   'P 1'
#
loop_
_entity.id
_entity.type
_entity.pdbx_description
1 polymer ?
#
loop_
_entity_poly.entity_id
_entity_poly.type
_entity_poly.pdbx_seq_one_letter_code
_entity_poly.pdbx_strand_id
1 'polypeptide(L)'
;MGVEWQILLKMFNEWALQEYGQRSDINWLDIDGKSLKNTLKNPNNEQQNFIMFVSLFSQESGLVLHLKRIENKKGSEIDEGQAIIEDCTLQNKVFTGDALHCQKKTISLIAKSKNDYVITVKGNQKNLYKRIQDLSNSSKPESCFLEQDNSHGRKISRKIEVFKVRKNERQGLENLRRIIKVERRGSRGDKTYEETAYYISSLS
;
A
#
# COMPACT_ATOMS: atom_id res chain seq x y z
N MET A 1 -8.39 -0.09 -37.42
CA MET A 1 -7.07 0.35 -36.94
C MET A 1 -7.21 0.54 -35.44
N GLY A 2 -6.57 -0.29 -34.62
CA GLY A 2 -6.67 -0.17 -33.16
C GLY A 2 -5.78 0.97 -32.66
N VAL A 3 -6.21 1.69 -31.64
CA VAL A 3 -5.35 2.66 -30.93
C VAL A 3 -4.25 1.89 -30.21
N GLU A 4 -3.00 2.32 -30.35
CA GLU A 4 -1.89 1.73 -29.59
C GLU A 4 -2.06 2.00 -28.09
N TRP A 5 -2.06 0.94 -27.28
CA TRP A 5 -2.35 1.05 -25.86
C TRP A 5 -1.32 1.89 -25.12
N GLN A 6 -0.06 1.94 -25.59
CA GLN A 6 0.99 2.77 -24.99
C GLN A 6 0.65 4.25 -25.08
N ILE A 7 0.14 4.69 -26.24
CA ILE A 7 -0.29 6.07 -26.47
C ILE A 7 -1.48 6.39 -25.56
N LEU A 8 -2.47 5.49 -25.51
CA LEU A 8 -3.64 5.66 -24.65
C LEU A 8 -3.27 5.73 -23.17
N LEU A 9 -2.36 4.88 -22.70
CA LEU A 9 -1.90 4.86 -21.31
C LEU A 9 -1.17 6.15 -20.94
N LYS A 10 -0.32 6.65 -21.84
CA LYS A 10 0.36 7.92 -21.66
C LYS A 10 -0.64 9.07 -21.55
N MET A 11 -1.58 9.17 -22.50
CA MET A 11 -2.62 10.21 -22.48
C MET A 11 -3.49 10.12 -21.22
N PHE A 12 -3.82 8.91 -20.78
CA PHE A 12 -4.58 8.70 -19.55
C PHE A 12 -3.83 9.21 -18.32
N ASN A 13 -2.54 8.89 -18.16
CA ASN A 13 -1.75 9.33 -17.01
C ASN A 13 -1.60 10.86 -16.99
N GLU A 14 -1.36 11.48 -18.15
CA GLU A 14 -1.29 12.94 -18.27
C GLU A 14 -2.62 13.60 -17.89
N TRP A 15 -3.73 13.10 -18.46
CA TRP A 15 -5.08 13.60 -18.16
C TRP A 15 -5.44 13.42 -16.68
N ALA A 16 -5.21 12.24 -16.10
CA ALA A 16 -5.61 11.95 -14.72
C ALA A 16 -4.88 12.84 -13.71
N LEU A 17 -3.58 13.12 -13.92
CA LEU A 17 -2.83 14.05 -13.09
C LEU A 17 -3.29 15.50 -13.26
N GLN A 18 -3.66 15.91 -14.48
CA GLN A 18 -4.21 17.24 -14.73
C GLN A 18 -5.57 17.44 -14.04
N GLU A 19 -6.47 16.48 -14.18
CA GLU A 19 -7.80 16.50 -13.53
C GLU A 19 -7.73 16.45 -12.02
N TYR A 20 -6.73 15.76 -11.46
CA TYR A 20 -6.55 15.71 -10.02
C TYR A 20 -6.37 17.11 -9.41
N GLY A 21 -5.71 18.00 -10.15
CA GLY A 21 -5.36 19.34 -9.69
C GLY A 21 -4.36 19.32 -8.53
N GLN A 22 -3.76 20.48 -8.24
CA GLN A 22 -2.90 20.63 -7.05
C GLN A 22 -3.78 20.80 -5.80
N ARG A 23 -4.37 19.71 -5.31
CA ARG A 23 -5.07 19.71 -4.03
C ARG A 23 -4.07 19.89 -2.89
N SER A 24 -4.33 20.88 -2.02
CA SER A 24 -3.42 21.31 -0.95
C SER A 24 -3.51 20.46 0.32
N ASP A 25 -4.49 19.57 0.43
CA ASP A 25 -4.69 18.67 1.55
C ASP A 25 -3.81 17.41 1.47
N ILE A 26 -3.53 16.83 2.64
CA ILE A 26 -2.81 15.56 2.76
C ILE A 26 -3.74 14.46 2.27
N ASN A 27 -3.43 13.88 1.11
CA ASN A 27 -4.26 12.87 0.47
C ASN A 27 -3.58 11.52 0.45
N TRP A 28 -4.40 10.48 0.57
CA TRP A 28 -4.00 9.09 0.62
C TRP A 28 -3.95 8.52 -0.79
N LEU A 29 -2.77 8.04 -1.19
CA LEU A 29 -2.50 7.45 -2.49
C LEU A 29 -2.14 5.97 -2.32
N ASP A 30 -2.91 5.09 -2.94
CA ASP A 30 -2.74 3.65 -2.83
C ASP A 30 -2.02 3.07 -4.06
N ILE A 31 -1.05 2.19 -3.82
CA ILE A 31 -0.39 1.41 -4.87
C ILE A 31 -0.86 -0.03 -4.78
N ASP A 32 -1.49 -0.50 -5.85
CA ASP A 32 -2.05 -1.85 -5.93
C ASP A 32 -1.95 -2.43 -7.35
N GLY A 33 -1.77 -3.74 -7.41
CA GLY A 33 -1.73 -4.55 -8.62
C GLY A 33 -3.07 -5.25 -8.91
N LYS A 34 -3.57 -5.16 -10.14
CA LYS A 34 -4.80 -5.81 -10.60
C LYS A 34 -4.57 -6.63 -11.87
N SER A 35 -4.75 -7.94 -11.78
CA SER A 35 -4.61 -8.87 -12.91
C SER A 35 -5.88 -8.96 -13.75
N LEU A 36 -5.74 -8.92 -15.08
CA LEU A 36 -6.83 -9.12 -16.03
C LEU A 36 -6.99 -10.60 -16.39
N LYS A 37 -7.92 -11.30 -15.73
CA LYS A 37 -8.11 -12.75 -15.87
C LYS A 37 -8.37 -13.24 -17.30
N ASN A 38 -9.05 -12.46 -18.15
CA ASN A 38 -9.34 -12.83 -19.54
C ASN A 38 -8.13 -12.69 -20.48
N THR A 39 -6.97 -12.30 -19.98
CA THR A 39 -5.72 -12.18 -20.76
C THR A 39 -4.77 -13.36 -20.54
N LEU A 40 -5.23 -14.35 -19.76
CA LEU A 40 -4.48 -15.54 -19.40
C LEU A 40 -4.14 -16.38 -20.64
N LYS A 41 -2.84 -16.61 -20.84
CA LYS A 41 -2.29 -17.54 -21.82
C LYS A 41 -1.60 -18.68 -21.09
N ASN A 42 -1.66 -19.88 -21.65
CA ASN A 42 -1.05 -21.10 -21.11
C ASN A 42 -1.46 -21.38 -19.65
N PRO A 43 -2.77 -21.49 -19.35
CA PRO A 43 -3.28 -21.54 -17.97
C PRO A 43 -2.79 -22.74 -17.14
N ASN A 44 -2.35 -23.81 -17.79
CA ASN A 44 -2.10 -25.11 -17.18
C ASN A 44 -0.60 -25.49 -17.12
N ASN A 45 0.32 -24.53 -17.28
CA ASN A 45 1.74 -24.81 -17.16
C ASN A 45 2.52 -23.60 -16.61
N GLU A 46 3.81 -23.80 -16.38
CA GLU A 46 4.73 -22.76 -15.90
C GLU A 46 4.92 -21.61 -16.91
N GLN A 47 4.39 -21.73 -18.14
CA GLN A 47 4.36 -20.68 -19.15
C GLN A 47 3.15 -19.76 -19.04
N GLN A 48 2.38 -19.86 -17.95
CA GLN A 48 1.27 -18.96 -17.66
C GLN A 48 1.69 -17.49 -17.74
N ASN A 49 0.96 -16.69 -18.53
CA ASN A 49 1.19 -15.26 -18.67
C ASN A 49 -0.15 -14.53 -18.72
N PHE A 50 -0.22 -13.35 -18.10
CA PHE A 50 -1.40 -12.50 -18.10
C PHE A 50 -0.96 -11.04 -17.99
N ILE A 51 -1.87 -10.15 -18.38
CA ILE A 51 -1.71 -8.71 -18.24
C ILE A 51 -2.14 -8.33 -16.82
N MET A 52 -1.31 -7.53 -16.17
CA MET A 52 -1.57 -6.89 -14.90
C MET A 52 -1.38 -5.39 -15.05
N PHE A 53 -2.15 -4.65 -14.27
CA PHE A 53 -1.99 -3.23 -14.13
C PHE A 53 -1.55 -2.89 -12.71
N VAL A 54 -0.59 -1.98 -12.58
CA VAL A 54 -0.26 -1.36 -11.29
C VAL A 54 -0.77 0.07 -11.34
N SER A 55 -1.55 0.45 -10.34
CA SER A 55 -2.21 1.75 -10.29
C SER A 55 -1.82 2.55 -9.06
N LEU A 56 -1.72 3.86 -9.23
CA LEU A 56 -1.75 4.85 -8.15
C LEU A 56 -3.17 5.38 -8.03
N PHE A 57 -3.86 5.09 -6.93
CA PHE A 57 -5.26 5.46 -6.72
C PHE A 57 -5.39 6.50 -5.61
N SER A 58 -6.10 7.60 -5.85
CA SER A 58 -6.43 8.56 -4.81
C SER A 58 -7.73 8.16 -4.11
N GLN A 59 -7.65 7.91 -2.81
CA GLN A 59 -8.83 7.53 -2.01
C GLN A 59 -9.86 8.66 -1.91
N GLU A 60 -9.40 9.91 -1.95
CA GLU A 60 -10.23 11.09 -1.79
C GLU A 60 -11.05 11.38 -3.07
N SER A 61 -10.39 11.37 -4.23
CA SER A 61 -11.08 11.66 -5.50
C SER A 61 -11.73 10.42 -6.13
N GLY A 62 -11.34 9.22 -5.70
CA GLY A 62 -11.75 7.98 -6.34
C GLY A 62 -11.15 7.78 -7.73
N LEU A 63 -10.09 8.52 -8.08
CA LEU A 63 -9.43 8.47 -9.39
C LEU A 63 -8.16 7.62 -9.36
N VAL A 64 -7.92 6.89 -10.46
CA VAL A 64 -6.60 6.34 -10.78
C VAL A 64 -5.77 7.46 -11.40
N LEU A 65 -4.72 7.87 -10.71
CA LEU A 65 -3.85 8.98 -11.10
C LEU A 65 -2.70 8.55 -12.03
N HIS A 66 -2.26 7.31 -11.88
CA HIS A 66 -1.22 6.74 -12.72
C HIS A 66 -1.46 5.26 -12.89
N LEU A 67 -1.19 4.75 -14.08
CA LEU A 67 -1.37 3.35 -14.45
C LEU A 67 -0.15 2.86 -15.22
N LYS A 68 0.36 1.68 -14.88
CA LYS A 68 1.38 0.95 -15.66
C LYS A 68 0.87 -0.43 -16.02
N ARG A 69 1.07 -0.83 -17.28
CA ARG A 69 0.68 -2.15 -17.80
C ARG A 69 1.90 -3.05 -17.87
N ILE A 70 1.79 -4.23 -17.27
CA ILE A 70 2.82 -5.26 -17.35
C ILE A 70 2.25 -6.61 -17.76
N GLU A 71 3.12 -7.40 -18.39
CA GLU A 71 2.91 -8.85 -18.52
C GLU A 71 3.64 -9.52 -17.35
N ASN A 72 2.97 -10.42 -16.63
CA ASN A 72 3.49 -11.02 -15.39
C ASN A 72 4.88 -11.69 -15.55
N LYS A 73 5.25 -12.12 -16.77
CA LYS A 73 6.57 -12.70 -17.06
C LYS A 73 7.67 -11.70 -17.39
N LYS A 74 7.33 -10.43 -17.63
CA LYS A 74 8.26 -9.41 -18.13
C LYS A 74 8.59 -8.31 -17.12
N GLY A 75 7.88 -8.27 -15.99
CA GLY A 75 8.07 -7.28 -14.95
C GLY A 75 7.38 -7.71 -13.66
N SER A 76 7.63 -6.95 -12.59
CA SER A 76 7.05 -7.21 -11.28
C SER A 76 6.22 -6.01 -10.81
N GLU A 77 5.20 -6.28 -9.99
CA GLU A 77 4.39 -5.23 -9.37
C GLU A 77 5.23 -4.27 -8.52
N ILE A 78 6.28 -4.79 -7.88
CA ILE A 78 7.20 -4.02 -7.04
C ILE A 78 7.95 -2.99 -7.91
N ASP A 79 8.50 -3.42 -9.04
CA ASP A 79 9.30 -2.54 -9.90
C ASP A 79 8.43 -1.44 -10.53
N GLU A 80 7.22 -1.78 -10.98
CA GLU A 80 6.29 -0.80 -11.54
C GLU A 80 5.74 0.15 -10.48
N GLY A 81 5.45 -0.36 -9.27
CA GLY A 81 5.06 0.48 -8.13
C GLY A 81 6.16 1.48 -7.76
N GLN A 82 7.42 1.05 -7.76
CA GLN A 82 8.57 1.94 -7.56
C GLN A 82 8.69 2.98 -8.68
N ALA A 83 8.52 2.56 -9.94
CA ALA A 83 8.57 3.47 -11.07
C ALA A 83 7.43 4.50 -11.04
N ILE A 84 6.22 4.12 -10.59
CA ILE A 84 5.11 5.05 -10.34
C ILE A 84 5.48 6.10 -9.29
N ILE A 85 6.17 5.72 -8.21
CA ILE A 85 6.62 6.66 -7.17
C ILE A 85 7.69 7.60 -7.72
N GLU A 86 8.62 7.09 -8.54
CA GLU A 86 9.65 7.88 -9.22
C GLU A 86 9.04 8.89 -10.20
N ASP A 87 8.01 8.48 -10.95
CA ASP A 87 7.28 9.32 -11.91
C ASP A 87 6.30 10.30 -11.22
N CYS A 88 6.02 10.11 -9.93
CA CYS A 88 5.06 10.93 -9.20
C CYS A 88 5.63 12.30 -8.83
N THR A 89 5.04 13.35 -9.40
CA THR A 89 5.42 14.75 -9.11
C THR A 89 4.69 15.32 -7.88
N LEU A 90 3.77 14.58 -7.27
CA LEU A 90 3.00 15.03 -6.11
C LEU A 90 3.87 15.00 -4.85
N GLN A 91 3.65 15.96 -3.95
CA GLN A 91 4.34 16.07 -2.67
C GLN A 91 3.32 16.20 -1.53
N ASN A 92 3.75 15.93 -0.30
CA ASN A 92 2.91 16.00 0.91
C ASN A 92 1.68 15.06 0.85
N LYS A 93 1.83 13.91 0.18
CA LYS A 93 0.82 12.85 0.11
C LYS A 93 1.24 11.66 0.97
N VAL A 94 0.29 10.80 1.34
CA VAL A 94 0.56 9.58 2.11
C VAL A 94 0.38 8.38 1.21
N PHE A 95 1.46 7.67 0.93
CA PHE A 95 1.45 6.44 0.15
C PHE A 95 1.04 5.24 1.02
N THR A 96 0.09 4.46 0.53
CA THR A 96 -0.31 3.18 1.09
C THR A 96 -0.03 2.06 0.12
N GLY A 97 0.14 0.86 0.69
CA GLY A 97 0.39 -0.34 -0.06
C GLY A 97 0.37 -1.55 0.85
N ASP A 98 0.19 -2.70 0.25
CA ASP A 98 0.24 -3.97 0.94
C ASP A 98 1.69 -4.32 1.37
N ALA A 99 1.87 -5.51 1.93
CA ALA A 99 3.18 -5.92 2.40
C ALA A 99 4.20 -6.15 1.28
N LEU A 100 3.75 -6.41 0.04
CA LEU A 100 4.63 -6.59 -1.12
C LEU A 100 5.48 -5.34 -1.36
N HIS A 101 4.86 -4.17 -1.18
CA HIS A 101 5.48 -2.85 -1.34
C HIS A 101 6.34 -2.41 -0.14
N CYS A 102 6.40 -3.19 0.95
CA CYS A 102 7.27 -2.92 2.10
C CYS A 102 8.75 -3.24 1.80
N GLN A 103 9.34 -2.54 0.83
CA GLN A 103 10.74 -2.66 0.43
C GLN A 103 11.52 -1.42 0.82
N LYS A 104 12.79 -1.59 1.22
CA LYS A 104 13.67 -0.45 1.57
C LYS A 104 13.77 0.57 0.43
N LYS A 105 13.84 0.09 -0.82
CA LYS A 105 13.86 0.95 -2.01
C LYS A 105 12.56 1.74 -2.16
N THR A 106 11.40 1.09 -2.08
CA THR A 106 10.08 1.75 -2.10
C THR A 106 9.99 2.85 -1.04
N ILE A 107 10.36 2.54 0.22
CA ILE A 107 10.34 3.52 1.32
C ILE A 107 11.29 4.70 1.08
N SER A 108 12.49 4.44 0.55
CA SER A 108 13.45 5.49 0.17
C SER A 108 12.91 6.40 -0.93
N LEU A 109 12.24 5.84 -1.95
CA LEU A 109 11.64 6.62 -3.04
C LEU A 109 10.51 7.53 -2.54
N ILE A 110 9.64 7.03 -1.66
CA ILE A 110 8.57 7.84 -1.05
C ILE A 110 9.17 8.98 -0.22
N ALA A 111 10.16 8.69 0.62
CA ALA A 111 10.80 9.69 1.45
C ALA A 111 11.51 10.79 0.62
N LYS A 112 12.21 10.40 -0.45
CA LYS A 112 12.91 11.34 -1.36
C LYS A 112 11.96 12.21 -2.17
N SER A 113 10.77 11.72 -2.50
CA SER A 113 9.72 12.50 -3.15
C SER A 113 8.96 13.43 -2.21
N LYS A 114 9.41 13.59 -0.95
CA LYS A 114 8.76 14.42 0.09
C LYS A 114 7.32 14.01 0.35
N ASN A 115 7.08 12.71 0.31
CA ASN A 115 5.81 12.11 0.68
C ASN A 115 5.99 11.27 1.95
N ASP A 116 4.87 11.03 2.61
CA ASP A 116 4.76 10.15 3.75
C ASP A 116 4.25 8.78 3.33
N TYR A 117 4.32 7.80 4.23
CA TYR A 117 3.82 6.46 3.97
C TYR A 117 3.12 5.84 5.19
N VAL A 118 2.22 4.90 4.87
CA VAL A 118 1.69 3.87 5.79
C VAL A 118 1.65 2.56 5.02
N ILE A 119 2.62 1.67 5.27
CA ILE A 119 2.76 0.42 4.51
C ILE A 119 2.61 -0.78 5.43
N THR A 120 1.89 -1.80 4.97
CA THR A 120 1.66 -3.04 5.74
C THR A 120 2.97 -3.82 5.88
N VAL A 121 3.19 -4.49 7.02
CA VAL A 121 4.32 -5.39 7.24
C VAL A 121 3.82 -6.81 7.51
N LYS A 122 4.37 -7.78 6.79
CA LYS A 122 4.11 -9.22 7.00
C LYS A 122 5.44 -9.99 7.08
N GLY A 123 5.33 -11.33 7.04
CA GLY A 123 6.47 -12.24 7.15
C GLY A 123 7.52 -12.14 6.03
N ASN A 124 7.25 -11.42 4.94
CA ASN A 124 8.25 -11.12 3.91
C ASN A 124 9.40 -10.23 4.44
N GLN A 125 9.15 -9.46 5.50
CA GLN A 125 10.17 -8.68 6.21
C GLN A 125 10.42 -9.26 7.62
N LYS A 126 10.90 -10.51 7.70
CA LYS A 126 11.00 -11.31 8.96
C LYS A 126 11.55 -10.54 10.15
N ASN A 127 12.69 -9.87 10.00
CA ASN A 127 13.36 -9.15 11.10
C ASN A 127 12.60 -7.89 11.54
N LEU A 128 12.00 -7.17 10.60
CA LEU A 128 11.16 -6.02 10.88
C LEU A 128 9.87 -6.46 11.58
N TYR A 129 9.23 -7.51 11.05
CA TYR A 129 8.00 -8.07 11.60
C TYR A 129 8.18 -8.54 13.04
N LYS A 130 9.22 -9.34 13.32
CA LYS A 130 9.54 -9.80 14.68
C LYS A 130 9.78 -8.62 15.64
N ARG A 131 10.56 -7.63 15.21
CA ARG A 131 10.83 -6.45 16.05
C ARG A 131 9.57 -5.64 16.34
N ILE A 132 8.69 -5.48 15.35
CA ILE A 132 7.40 -4.81 15.53
C ILE A 132 6.57 -5.55 16.60
N GLN A 133 6.51 -6.88 16.53
CA GLN A 133 5.83 -7.70 17.53
C GLN A 133 6.45 -7.49 18.92
N ASP A 134 7.76 -7.60 19.04
CA ASP A 134 8.50 -7.42 20.29
C ASP A 134 8.23 -6.02 20.89
N LEU A 135 8.29 -4.96 20.07
CA LEU A 135 7.98 -3.59 20.51
C LEU A 135 6.54 -3.47 21.01
N SER A 136 5.58 -3.99 20.23
CA SER A 136 4.15 -3.87 20.56
C SER A 136 3.75 -4.65 21.81
N ASN A 137 4.50 -5.71 22.16
CA ASN A 137 4.25 -6.53 23.34
C ASN A 137 4.98 -6.01 24.59
N SER A 138 6.11 -5.33 24.42
CA SER A 138 6.97 -4.89 25.53
C SER A 138 6.80 -3.42 25.91
N SER A 139 6.16 -2.62 25.06
CA SER A 139 6.02 -1.18 25.26
C SER A 139 4.56 -0.76 25.36
N LYS A 140 4.29 0.31 26.10
CA LYS A 140 2.96 0.93 26.12
C LYS A 140 2.73 1.71 24.82
N PRO A 141 1.57 1.60 24.16
CA PRO A 141 1.27 2.42 22.99
C PRO A 141 1.23 3.91 23.37
N GLU A 142 1.67 4.76 22.44
CA GLU A 142 1.55 6.22 22.53
C GLU A 142 0.08 6.65 22.40
N SER A 143 -0.68 5.96 21.54
CA SER A 143 -2.12 6.15 21.40
C SER A 143 -2.83 4.82 21.15
N CYS A 144 -4.08 4.73 21.62
CA CYS A 144 -4.95 3.59 21.41
C CYS A 144 -6.33 4.08 20.95
N PHE A 145 -6.89 3.46 19.93
CA PHE A 145 -8.23 3.75 19.42
C PHE A 145 -9.02 2.45 19.29
N LEU A 146 -10.31 2.52 19.61
CA LEU A 146 -11.25 1.40 19.53
C LEU A 146 -12.42 1.81 18.66
N GLU A 147 -12.70 0.98 17.65
CA GLU A 147 -13.82 1.15 16.73
C GLU A 147 -14.68 -0.11 16.76
N GLN A 148 -16.01 0.07 16.70
CA GLN A 148 -16.95 -1.02 16.51
C GLN A 148 -17.86 -0.73 15.32
N ASP A 149 -18.01 -1.70 14.44
CA ASP A 149 -18.84 -1.65 13.24
C ASP A 149 -19.79 -2.84 13.23
N ASN A 150 -21.09 -2.55 13.15
CA ASN A 150 -22.18 -3.53 13.14
C ASN A 150 -22.95 -3.54 11.81
N SER A 151 -22.30 -3.16 10.70
CA SER A 151 -22.93 -3.06 9.38
C SER A 151 -22.88 -4.38 8.59
N HIS A 152 -23.76 -4.51 7.59
CA HIS A 152 -23.77 -5.63 6.62
C HIS A 152 -23.76 -7.04 7.23
N GLY A 153 -24.39 -7.20 8.41
CA GLY A 153 -24.46 -8.48 9.12
C GLY A 153 -23.13 -8.94 9.76
N ARG A 154 -22.17 -8.03 9.93
CA ARG A 154 -20.89 -8.29 10.61
C ARG A 154 -20.83 -7.48 11.90
N LYS A 155 -20.28 -8.08 12.95
CA LYS A 155 -19.82 -7.35 14.14
C LYS A 155 -18.31 -7.34 14.09
N ILE A 156 -17.70 -6.17 13.98
CA ILE A 156 -16.25 -5.99 13.88
C ILE A 156 -15.83 -5.01 14.97
N SER A 157 -14.91 -5.43 15.82
CA SER A 157 -14.16 -4.56 16.72
C SER A 157 -12.76 -4.40 16.17
N ARG A 158 -12.31 -3.15 15.98
CA ARG A 158 -10.93 -2.82 15.62
C ARG A 158 -10.26 -2.11 16.78
N LYS A 159 -9.13 -2.64 17.25
CA LYS A 159 -8.25 -1.97 18.19
C LYS A 159 -6.99 -1.55 17.46
N ILE A 160 -6.70 -0.26 17.49
CA ILE A 160 -5.54 0.35 16.83
C ILE A 160 -4.61 0.89 17.90
N GLU A 161 -3.39 0.41 17.92
CA GLU A 161 -2.34 0.84 18.84
C GLU A 161 -1.17 1.41 18.05
N VAL A 162 -0.71 2.61 18.42
CA VAL A 162 0.39 3.30 17.75
C VAL A 162 1.58 3.38 18.70
N PHE A 163 2.76 3.00 18.21
CA PHE A 163 4.00 2.95 18.96
C PHE A 163 5.03 3.87 18.32
N LYS A 164 5.75 4.61 19.15
CA LYS A 164 6.82 5.51 18.71
C LYS A 164 8.10 4.73 18.40
N VAL A 165 8.73 5.04 17.27
CA VAL A 165 10.00 4.44 16.84
C VAL A 165 11.13 5.44 17.01
N ARG A 166 12.16 5.09 17.78
CA ARG A 166 13.35 5.93 17.94
C ARG A 166 14.27 5.79 16.72
N LYS A 167 15.13 6.79 16.49
CA LYS A 167 16.03 6.83 15.30
C LYS A 167 16.90 5.57 15.17
N ASN A 168 17.41 5.04 16.29
CA ASN A 168 18.25 3.84 16.33
C ASN A 168 17.48 2.53 16.05
N GLU A 169 16.16 2.58 15.90
CA GLU A 169 15.29 1.41 15.74
C GLU A 169 14.74 1.25 14.33
N ARG A 170 15.10 2.18 13.42
CA ARG A 170 14.51 2.29 12.09
C ARG A 170 14.92 1.20 11.10
N GLN A 171 15.91 0.36 11.42
CA GLN A 171 16.42 -0.71 10.56
C GLN A 171 16.77 -0.28 9.10
N GLY A 172 17.20 0.96 8.92
CA GLY A 172 17.51 1.52 7.59
C GLY A 172 16.27 1.94 6.78
N LEU A 173 15.09 1.99 7.39
CA LEU A 173 13.90 2.59 6.79
C LEU A 173 13.93 4.12 6.98
N GLU A 174 13.97 4.84 5.87
CA GLU A 174 13.99 6.30 5.86
C GLU A 174 12.72 6.84 6.49
N ASN A 175 12.86 7.86 7.33
CA ASN A 175 11.74 8.55 7.98
C ASN A 175 10.78 7.68 8.79
N LEU A 176 11.11 6.43 9.16
CA LEU A 176 10.23 5.63 10.03
C LEU A 176 10.05 6.31 11.40
N ARG A 177 8.81 6.67 11.74
CA ARG A 177 8.45 7.33 13.01
C ARG A 177 7.52 6.50 13.87
N ARG A 178 6.60 5.74 13.27
CA ARG A 178 5.57 5.00 13.98
C ARG A 178 5.42 3.57 13.48
N ILE A 179 5.07 2.70 14.42
CA ILE A 179 4.57 1.35 14.17
C ILE A 179 3.11 1.33 14.59
N ILE A 180 2.25 0.74 13.78
CA ILE A 180 0.81 0.65 14.05
C ILE A 180 0.45 -0.82 14.12
N LYS A 181 -0.19 -1.23 15.20
CA LYS A 181 -0.79 -2.56 15.37
C LYS A 181 -2.30 -2.42 15.26
N VAL A 182 -2.92 -3.22 14.41
CA VAL A 182 -4.37 -3.28 14.24
C VAL A 182 -4.84 -4.69 14.55
N GLU A 183 -5.55 -4.84 15.65
CA GLU A 183 -6.24 -6.07 16.03
C GLU A 183 -7.69 -5.97 15.58
N ARG A 184 -8.15 -6.93 14.77
CA ARG A 184 -9.53 -7.04 14.32
C ARG A 184 -10.13 -8.30 14.92
N ARG A 185 -11.25 -8.15 15.61
CA ARG A 185 -12.04 -9.26 16.15
C ARG A 185 -13.46 -9.13 15.65
N GLY A 186 -14.08 -10.23 15.28
CA GLY A 186 -15.46 -10.16 14.85
C GLY A 186 -16.10 -11.50 14.57
N SER A 187 -17.31 -11.44 14.06
CA SER A 187 -18.04 -12.61 13.55
C SER A 187 -18.65 -12.34 12.18
N ARG A 188 -18.71 -13.40 11.38
CA ARG A 188 -19.44 -13.45 10.11
C ARG A 188 -20.34 -14.69 10.13
N GLY A 189 -21.62 -14.48 10.39
CA GLY A 189 -22.50 -15.58 10.80
C GLY A 189 -21.97 -16.24 12.08
N ASP A 190 -21.86 -17.57 12.07
CA ASP A 190 -21.41 -18.35 13.24
C ASP A 190 -19.88 -18.45 13.39
N LYS A 191 -19.12 -17.92 12.42
CA LYS A 191 -17.66 -17.97 12.46
C LYS A 191 -17.08 -16.71 13.06
N THR A 192 -16.36 -16.85 14.17
CA THR A 192 -15.53 -15.79 14.72
C THR A 192 -14.18 -15.73 14.01
N TYR A 193 -13.57 -14.55 13.96
CA TYR A 193 -12.22 -14.37 13.48
C TYR A 193 -11.48 -13.36 14.34
N GLU A 194 -10.17 -13.56 14.42
CA GLU A 194 -9.21 -12.64 15.01
C GLU A 194 -8.02 -12.51 14.06
N GLU A 195 -7.66 -11.28 13.74
CA GLU A 195 -6.55 -10.95 12.86
C GLU A 195 -5.72 -9.83 13.49
N THR A 196 -4.40 -9.95 13.43
CA THR A 196 -3.48 -8.85 13.74
C THR A 196 -2.73 -8.44 12.49
N ALA A 197 -2.77 -7.16 12.16
CA ALA A 197 -1.99 -6.54 11.10
C ALA A 197 -1.04 -5.49 11.68
N TYR A 198 0.12 -5.35 11.05
CA TYR A 198 1.12 -4.35 11.43
C TYR A 198 1.43 -3.43 10.27
N TYR A 199 1.72 -2.16 10.58
CA TYR A 199 2.07 -1.15 9.59
C TYR A 199 3.26 -0.32 10.10
N ILE A 200 4.05 0.18 9.16
CA ILE A 200 5.08 1.19 9.41
C ILE A 200 4.62 2.54 8.84
N SER A 201 4.95 3.63 9.53
CA SER A 201 4.59 4.97 9.08
C SER A 201 5.66 6.02 9.33
N SER A 202 5.77 6.97 8.40
CA SER A 202 6.60 8.17 8.55
C SER A 202 5.87 9.36 9.17
N LEU A 203 4.56 9.27 9.37
CA LEU A 203 3.75 10.34 9.94
C LEU A 203 4.18 10.64 11.39
N SER A 204 4.12 11.93 11.75
CA SER A 204 4.56 12.47 13.05
C SER A 204 3.63 12.12 14.18
#